data_AF-A0A352RPQ7-F1
#
_entry.id   AF-A0A352RPQ7-F1
#
_cell.length_a   1.000
_cell.length_b   1.000
_cell.length_c   1.000
_cell.angle_alpha   90.00
_cell.angle_beta   90.00
_cell.angle_gamma   90.00
#
_symmetry.space_group_name_H-M   'P 1'
#
loop_
_entity.id
_entity.type
_entity.pdbx_description
1 polymer ?
#
loop_
_entity_poly.entity_id
_entity_poly.type
_entity_poly.pdbx_seq_one_letter_code
_entity_poly.pdbx_strand_id
1 'polypeptide(L)'
;MPQGFDVRNKFSAMLRSYAQKEQKMKLRDYQIDCIDTIEAQPPGAYLAQMATGLGKTVTFANLPRHGKRMLILSHREELVEQPRKYFDCSFGVERAALRSYDEEVVSASVQSLVRRLHRFQPDEFGLIICDEAHHAAANTYRKIFDHFTPDKLIGFTATPNRGDKVRLDTVFSKIIFQRDLRWGIEHGYLCDIFCRRVNIGYDLSQVHTQRGDYAPGELDEAMEGTADAIAQAYRELATGATLIFAVSVHHAEEIAKRIPGAVVVTGETKDRAAIIKAFTAGEIPCIVNCMVFTEGTDIPRVETVIIARPTQSESLYAQMVGRGLRLYPGKEKLNLIDCVGITGRSSLCTAPSLLGLDMSNVPVRKANEVVGDIFDLPAKIEAASDAPESWIRNIEIVDLWAKGQKYNTHDINFFKMPDGSLVCSLKDKQKITIPCPDALGMVCMPDGTRCKMQEALDLAYCQLIRDHLDCRHLWDLQIVKKWGRMPATERQLALIRKRCQGYDPAGLSKGDASQIINRLFNEPKKRGMRL
;
A
#
# COMPACT_ATOMS: atom_id res chain seq x y z
N MET A 1 -36.24 22.18 56.63
CA MET A 1 -36.39 21.02 55.73
C MET A 1 -35.41 21.20 54.57
N PRO A 2 -34.35 20.40 54.42
CA PRO A 2 -33.51 20.46 53.23
C PRO A 2 -34.08 19.55 52.13
N GLN A 3 -33.94 20.05 50.91
CA GLN A 3 -34.49 19.55 49.64
C GLN A 3 -34.03 18.12 49.32
N GLY A 4 -34.97 17.32 48.80
CA GLY A 4 -34.75 15.94 48.38
C GLY A 4 -33.68 15.83 47.30
N PHE A 5 -32.61 15.12 47.63
CA PHE A 5 -31.59 14.68 46.70
C PHE A 5 -32.23 13.89 45.54
N ASP A 6 -31.96 14.33 44.31
CA ASP A 6 -32.41 13.68 43.08
C ASP A 6 -31.62 12.39 42.80
N VAL A 7 -31.95 11.36 43.59
CA VAL A 7 -31.37 10.00 43.46
C VAL A 7 -31.78 9.36 42.13
N ARG A 8 -32.94 9.74 41.56
CA ARG A 8 -33.49 9.15 40.32
C ARG A 8 -32.68 9.54 39.08
N ASN A 9 -32.23 10.79 38.95
CA ASN A 9 -31.41 11.18 37.80
C ASN A 9 -30.01 10.57 37.83
N LYS A 10 -29.38 10.46 39.01
CA LYS A 10 -28.09 9.76 39.15
C LYS A 10 -28.23 8.26 38.88
N PHE A 11 -29.30 7.61 39.33
CA PHE A 11 -29.56 6.20 39.02
C PHE A 11 -29.83 5.96 37.54
N SER A 12 -30.57 6.84 36.85
CA SER A 12 -30.80 6.68 35.40
C SER A 12 -29.54 6.95 34.56
N ALA A 13 -28.67 7.87 34.99
CA ALA A 13 -27.37 8.11 34.36
C ALA A 13 -26.40 6.94 34.61
N MET A 14 -26.42 6.37 35.81
CA MET A 14 -25.67 5.16 36.16
C MET A 14 -26.17 3.96 35.36
N LEU A 15 -27.49 3.73 35.29
CA LEU A 15 -28.08 2.66 34.47
C LEU A 15 -27.83 2.84 32.97
N ARG A 16 -27.78 4.09 32.46
CA ARG A 16 -27.35 4.36 31.07
C ARG A 16 -25.86 4.10 30.85
N SER A 17 -25.02 4.39 31.85
CA SER A 17 -23.58 4.05 31.86
C SER A 17 -23.35 2.54 31.93
N TYR A 18 -24.15 1.80 32.71
CA TYR A 18 -24.14 0.34 32.79
C TYR A 18 -24.71 -0.30 31.50
N ALA A 19 -25.79 0.23 30.93
CA ALA A 19 -26.35 -0.24 29.67
C ALA A 19 -25.44 0.06 28.45
N GLN A 20 -24.63 1.13 28.50
CA GLN A 20 -23.56 1.36 27.51
C GLN A 20 -22.36 0.42 27.68
N LYS A 21 -22.10 -0.09 28.90
CA LYS A 21 -21.04 -1.07 29.18
C LYS A 21 -21.38 -2.49 28.71
N GLU A 22 -22.67 -2.85 28.59
CA GLU A 22 -23.11 -4.20 28.24
C GLU A 22 -23.32 -4.48 26.74
N GLN A 23 -23.05 -3.53 25.84
CA GLN A 23 -22.92 -3.91 24.42
C GLN A 23 -21.57 -4.59 24.21
N LYS A 24 -21.53 -5.90 24.47
CA LYS A 24 -20.51 -6.79 23.91
C LYS A 24 -20.43 -6.49 22.42
N MET A 25 -19.33 -5.89 21.95
CA MET A 25 -19.22 -5.48 20.55
C MET A 25 -19.51 -6.69 19.67
N LYS A 26 -20.58 -6.61 18.88
CA LYS A 26 -20.94 -7.69 17.97
C LYS A 26 -19.85 -7.79 16.91
N LEU A 27 -19.14 -8.90 16.91
CA LEU A 27 -18.13 -9.20 15.89
C LEU A 27 -18.80 -9.35 14.52
N ARG A 28 -18.08 -8.94 13.49
CA ARG A 28 -18.47 -9.17 12.10
C ARG A 28 -18.10 -10.59 11.69
N ASP A 29 -18.79 -11.15 10.70
CA ASP A 29 -18.63 -12.54 10.29
C ASP A 29 -17.17 -12.89 9.92
N TYR A 30 -16.45 -12.00 9.24
CA TYR A 30 -15.04 -12.23 8.92
C TYR A 30 -14.10 -12.18 10.13
N GLN A 31 -14.49 -11.48 11.20
CA GLN A 31 -13.70 -11.45 12.44
C GLN A 31 -13.88 -12.77 13.18
N ILE A 32 -15.09 -13.33 13.16
CA ILE A 32 -15.40 -14.66 13.69
C ILE A 32 -14.62 -15.72 12.88
N ASP A 33 -14.72 -15.68 11.55
CA ASP A 33 -13.95 -16.56 10.63
C ASP A 33 -12.43 -16.50 10.90
N CYS A 34 -11.88 -15.30 11.15
CA CYS A 34 -10.48 -15.13 11.53
C CYS A 34 -10.14 -15.81 12.86
N ILE A 35 -10.97 -15.60 13.89
CA ILE A 35 -10.81 -16.20 15.23
C ILE A 35 -10.88 -17.72 15.14
N ASP A 36 -11.90 -18.26 14.48
CA ASP A 36 -12.11 -19.70 14.30
C ASP A 36 -10.94 -20.33 13.53
N THR A 37 -10.45 -19.65 12.48
CA THR A 37 -9.28 -20.09 11.70
C THR A 37 -8.01 -20.15 12.55
N ILE A 38 -7.80 -19.16 13.44
CA ILE A 38 -6.68 -19.13 14.39
C ILE A 38 -6.83 -20.22 15.45
N GLU A 39 -8.03 -20.45 15.96
CA GLU A 39 -8.32 -21.46 16.98
C GLU A 39 -8.08 -22.87 16.43
N ALA A 40 -8.50 -23.14 15.21
CA ALA A 40 -8.32 -24.42 14.53
C ALA A 40 -6.85 -24.78 14.22
N GLN A 41 -5.92 -23.82 14.28
CA GLN A 41 -4.50 -24.13 14.10
C GLN A 41 -3.93 -24.87 15.32
N PRO A 42 -3.01 -25.84 15.10
CA PRO A 42 -2.21 -26.40 16.19
C PRO A 42 -1.30 -25.32 16.81
N PRO A 43 -0.59 -25.63 17.92
CA PRO A 43 0.42 -24.74 18.45
C PRO A 43 1.47 -24.34 17.39
N GLY A 44 1.83 -23.06 17.33
CA GLY A 44 2.77 -22.54 16.34
C GLY A 44 2.65 -21.04 16.07
N ALA A 45 3.44 -20.58 15.10
CA ALA A 45 3.47 -19.18 14.67
C ALA A 45 2.80 -18.98 13.31
N TYR A 46 1.81 -18.09 13.26
CA TYR A 46 0.97 -17.85 12.07
C TYR A 46 0.74 -16.36 11.80
N LEU A 47 0.47 -16.02 10.54
CA LEU A 47 0.19 -14.65 10.12
C LEU A 47 -1.27 -14.51 9.66
N ALA A 48 -1.95 -13.47 10.14
CA ALA A 48 -3.26 -13.03 9.69
C ALA A 48 -3.12 -11.67 8.99
N GLN A 49 -3.45 -11.63 7.69
CA GLN A 49 -3.51 -10.39 6.93
C GLN A 49 -4.90 -9.76 7.03
N MET A 50 -4.96 -8.55 7.55
CA MET A 50 -6.18 -7.76 7.67
C MET A 50 -5.91 -6.29 7.35
N ALA A 51 -6.62 -5.75 6.36
CA ALA A 51 -6.49 -4.35 5.99
C ALA A 51 -6.84 -3.39 7.14
N THR A 52 -6.21 -2.21 7.14
CA THR A 52 -6.53 -1.13 8.06
C THR A 52 -8.01 -0.75 7.90
N GLY A 53 -8.72 -0.64 9.03
CA GLY A 53 -10.16 -0.36 9.04
C GLY A 53 -11.03 -1.62 9.24
N LEU A 54 -10.50 -2.83 9.03
CA LEU A 54 -11.23 -4.09 9.27
C LEU A 54 -11.26 -4.52 10.75
N GLY A 55 -10.73 -3.71 11.67
CA GLY A 55 -10.83 -3.99 13.11
C GLY A 55 -9.88 -5.09 13.61
N LYS A 56 -8.60 -5.03 13.22
CA LYS A 56 -7.53 -5.90 13.74
C LYS A 56 -7.57 -6.04 15.27
N THR A 57 -7.56 -4.90 15.98
CA THR A 57 -7.55 -4.86 17.45
C THR A 57 -8.78 -5.52 18.08
N VAL A 58 -9.96 -5.32 17.48
CA VAL A 58 -11.19 -5.98 17.94
C VAL A 58 -11.10 -7.49 17.76
N THR A 59 -10.51 -7.93 16.65
CA THR A 59 -10.38 -9.36 16.31
C THR A 59 -9.46 -10.07 17.30
N PHE A 60 -8.24 -9.57 17.52
CA PHE A 60 -7.32 -10.25 18.44
C PHE A 60 -7.72 -10.11 19.91
N ALA A 61 -8.46 -9.06 20.29
CA ALA A 61 -8.96 -8.91 21.66
C ALA A 61 -10.01 -9.97 22.04
N ASN A 62 -10.64 -10.59 21.04
CA ASN A 62 -11.63 -11.64 21.22
C ASN A 62 -11.06 -13.05 21.00
N LEU A 63 -9.75 -13.20 20.81
CA LEU A 63 -9.12 -14.52 20.73
C LEU A 63 -9.20 -15.26 22.07
N PRO A 64 -9.56 -16.56 22.08
CA PRO A 64 -9.61 -17.35 23.30
C PRO A 64 -8.21 -17.49 23.91
N ARG A 65 -8.15 -17.31 25.23
CA ARG A 65 -6.91 -17.35 26.01
C ARG A 65 -6.67 -18.71 26.68
N HIS A 66 -7.68 -19.58 26.72
CA HIS A 66 -7.65 -20.92 27.31
C HIS A 66 -7.04 -20.98 28.73
N GLY A 67 -7.35 -19.97 29.56
CA GLY A 67 -6.86 -19.88 30.94
C GLY A 67 -5.39 -19.44 31.08
N LYS A 68 -4.68 -19.18 29.97
CA LYS A 68 -3.32 -18.62 29.95
C LYS A 68 -3.34 -17.11 29.72
N ARG A 69 -2.21 -16.45 29.96
CA ARG A 69 -2.06 -15.01 29.75
C ARG A 69 -1.76 -14.68 28.29
N MET A 70 -2.12 -13.46 27.89
CA MET A 70 -1.87 -12.92 26.55
C MET A 70 -0.84 -11.79 26.61
N LEU A 71 0.12 -11.81 25.69
CA LEU A 71 1.05 -10.70 25.46
C LEU A 71 0.75 -10.03 24.12
N ILE A 72 0.59 -8.71 24.11
CA ILE A 72 0.39 -7.91 22.91
C ILE A 72 1.62 -7.05 22.68
N LEU A 73 2.35 -7.33 21.60
CA LEU A 73 3.52 -6.58 21.18
C LEU A 73 3.11 -5.46 20.23
N SER A 74 3.49 -4.23 20.58
CA SER A 74 3.31 -3.04 19.75
C SER A 74 4.66 -2.41 19.41
N HIS A 75 4.82 -1.96 18.17
CA HIS A 75 6.05 -1.28 17.75
C HIS A 75 6.14 0.16 18.30
N ARG A 76 5.00 0.85 18.39
CA ARG A 76 4.90 2.24 18.84
C ARG A 76 4.44 2.33 20.30
N GLU A 77 5.08 3.21 21.04
CA GLU A 77 4.84 3.40 22.47
C GLU A 77 3.45 3.98 22.77
N GLU A 78 2.91 4.79 21.87
CA GLU A 78 1.59 5.42 22.00
C GLU A 78 0.44 4.43 21.84
N LEU A 79 0.70 3.23 21.29
CA LEU A 79 -0.32 2.23 20.99
C LEU A 79 -0.51 1.21 22.10
N VAL A 80 0.43 1.09 23.01
CA VAL A 80 0.45 0.03 24.05
C VAL A 80 -0.80 0.10 24.95
N GLU A 81 -1.32 1.29 25.22
CA GLU A 81 -2.51 1.44 26.09
C GLU A 81 -3.85 1.28 25.35
N GLN A 82 -3.86 1.44 24.03
CA GLN A 82 -5.11 1.52 23.28
C GLN A 82 -5.93 0.22 23.26
N PRO A 83 -5.32 -0.99 23.21
CA PRO A 83 -6.06 -2.23 23.26
C PRO A 83 -6.89 -2.39 24.53
N ARG A 84 -6.53 -1.71 25.63
CA ARG A 84 -7.18 -1.84 26.95
C ARG A 84 -8.71 -1.74 26.89
N LYS A 85 -9.25 -0.84 26.08
CA LYS A 85 -10.71 -0.62 25.96
C LYS A 85 -11.48 -1.81 25.36
N TYR A 86 -10.78 -2.77 24.75
CA TYR A 86 -11.37 -3.96 24.14
C TYR A 86 -11.29 -5.20 25.04
N PHE A 87 -10.67 -5.09 26.22
CA PHE A 87 -10.53 -6.19 27.17
C PHE A 87 -11.34 -5.90 28.43
N ASP A 88 -12.12 -6.89 28.86
CA ASP A 88 -12.89 -6.86 30.11
C ASP A 88 -12.23 -7.75 31.17
N CYS A 89 -10.93 -7.55 31.38
CA CYS A 89 -10.11 -8.36 32.28
C CYS A 89 -8.97 -7.51 32.87
N SER A 90 -8.16 -8.10 33.75
CA SER A 90 -6.94 -7.44 34.21
C SER A 90 -6.01 -7.15 33.01
N PHE A 91 -5.53 -5.91 32.92
CA PHE A 91 -4.73 -5.42 31.80
C PHE A 91 -3.52 -4.62 32.30
N GLY A 92 -2.33 -5.12 32.02
CA GLY A 92 -1.04 -4.53 32.36
C GLY A 92 -0.36 -3.87 31.16
N VAL A 93 0.49 -2.87 31.43
CA VAL A 93 1.23 -2.11 30.41
C VAL A 93 2.73 -2.12 30.71
N GLU A 94 3.53 -2.56 29.75
CA GLU A 94 4.99 -2.55 29.81
C GLU A 94 5.56 -1.52 28.82
N ARG A 95 5.82 -0.30 29.31
CA ARG A 95 6.33 0.82 28.51
C ARG A 95 7.05 1.85 29.37
N ALA A 96 8.24 2.29 28.95
CA ALA A 96 8.98 3.38 29.61
C ALA A 96 9.09 3.17 31.13
N ALA A 97 8.46 3.99 31.99
CA ALA A 97 8.49 3.76 33.43
C ALA A 97 7.45 2.73 33.94
N LEU A 98 6.42 2.44 33.14
CA LEU A 98 5.32 1.53 33.48
C LEU A 98 5.77 0.07 33.45
N ARG A 99 5.20 -0.73 34.35
CA ARG A 99 5.46 -2.16 34.52
C ARG A 99 4.14 -2.90 34.69
N SER A 100 4.07 -4.10 34.14
CA SER A 100 3.03 -5.09 34.40
C SER A 100 3.53 -6.13 35.41
N TYR A 101 2.58 -6.91 35.90
CA TYR A 101 2.74 -7.97 36.88
C TYR A 101 2.01 -9.23 36.39
N ASP A 102 0.96 -9.66 37.09
CA ASP A 102 0.20 -10.88 36.91
C ASP A 102 -1.08 -10.72 36.07
N GLU A 103 -1.26 -9.57 35.41
CA GLU A 103 -2.47 -9.30 34.63
C GLU A 103 -2.67 -10.32 33.50
N GLU A 104 -3.92 -10.71 33.26
CA GLU A 104 -4.29 -11.68 32.22
C GLU A 104 -3.88 -11.26 30.81
N VAL A 105 -3.86 -9.94 30.56
CA VAL A 105 -3.38 -9.36 29.31
C VAL A 105 -2.29 -8.35 29.63
N VAL A 106 -1.14 -8.52 28.98
CA VAL A 106 -0.05 -7.54 29.04
C VAL A 106 0.13 -6.96 27.65
N SER A 107 0.05 -5.64 27.53
CA SER A 107 0.49 -4.95 26.32
C SER A 107 1.84 -4.31 26.55
N ALA A 108 2.78 -4.51 25.62
CA ALA A 108 4.16 -4.09 25.78
C ALA A 108 4.70 -3.40 24.52
N SER A 109 5.51 -2.35 24.72
CA SER A 109 6.37 -1.86 23.64
C SER A 109 7.55 -2.80 23.47
N VAL A 110 7.87 -3.16 22.22
CA VAL A 110 8.97 -4.09 21.90
C VAL A 110 10.30 -3.60 22.47
N GLN A 111 10.53 -2.28 22.42
CA GLN A 111 11.77 -1.69 22.94
C GLN A 111 11.91 -1.83 24.45
N SER A 112 10.81 -1.69 25.19
CA SER A 112 10.80 -1.84 26.66
C SER A 112 10.92 -3.31 27.06
N LEU A 113 10.17 -4.19 26.39
CA LEU A 113 10.10 -5.60 26.75
C LEU A 113 11.44 -6.33 26.56
N VAL A 114 12.15 -6.09 25.45
CA VAL A 114 13.47 -6.70 25.19
C VAL A 114 14.46 -6.46 26.33
N ARG A 115 14.37 -5.31 27.01
CA ARG A 115 15.27 -4.94 28.12
C ARG A 115 14.84 -5.57 29.46
N ARG A 116 13.68 -6.22 29.50
CA ARG A 116 12.99 -6.71 30.70
C ARG A 116 12.63 -8.18 30.65
N LEU A 117 13.06 -8.91 29.63
CA LEU A 117 12.74 -10.33 29.43
C LEU A 117 13.01 -11.18 30.68
N HIS A 118 14.08 -10.89 31.42
CA HIS A 118 14.42 -11.57 32.68
C HIS A 118 13.34 -11.48 33.78
N ARG A 119 12.37 -10.55 33.68
CA ARG A 119 11.25 -10.43 34.62
C ARG A 119 10.12 -11.41 34.33
N PHE A 120 10.12 -12.02 33.14
CA PHE A 120 9.06 -12.89 32.68
C PHE A 120 9.58 -14.31 32.47
N GLN A 121 8.80 -15.31 32.88
CA GLN A 121 9.11 -16.71 32.61
C GLN A 121 8.82 -17.05 31.14
N PRO A 122 9.60 -17.97 30.52
CA PRO A 122 9.38 -18.37 29.13
C PRO A 122 7.96 -18.86 28.80
N ASP A 123 7.30 -19.53 29.74
CA ASP A 123 5.98 -20.15 29.59
C ASP A 123 4.81 -19.29 30.12
N GLU A 124 5.09 -18.05 30.51
CA GLU A 124 4.13 -17.16 31.18
C GLU A 124 2.95 -16.73 30.29
N PHE A 125 3.17 -16.69 28.97
CA PHE A 125 2.15 -16.28 27.98
C PHE A 125 1.81 -17.45 27.06
N GLY A 126 0.54 -17.86 27.05
CA GLY A 126 0.04 -18.89 26.13
C GLY A 126 -0.24 -18.37 24.72
N LEU A 127 -0.51 -17.08 24.61
CA LEU A 127 -0.83 -16.40 23.35
C LEU A 127 -0.04 -15.11 23.23
N ILE A 128 0.75 -14.98 22.16
CA ILE A 128 1.45 -13.74 21.83
C ILE A 128 0.84 -13.17 20.55
N ILE A 129 0.42 -11.91 20.61
CA ILE A 129 -0.05 -11.13 19.48
C ILE A 129 1.06 -10.17 19.06
N CYS A 130 1.46 -10.22 17.80
CA CYS A 130 2.37 -9.26 17.20
C CYS A 130 1.58 -8.36 16.24
N ASP A 131 1.22 -7.14 16.66
CA ASP A 131 0.67 -6.16 15.73
C ASP A 131 1.78 -5.58 14.86
N GLU A 132 1.43 -5.17 13.65
CA GLU A 132 2.38 -4.77 12.61
C GLU A 132 3.50 -5.79 12.40
N ALA A 133 3.09 -7.05 12.24
CA ALA A 133 3.96 -8.22 12.12
C ALA A 133 4.99 -8.15 10.98
N HIS A 134 4.88 -7.21 10.05
CA HIS A 134 5.92 -6.92 9.06
C HIS A 134 7.27 -6.49 9.70
N HIS A 135 7.27 -6.06 10.97
CA HIS A 135 8.49 -5.80 11.76
C HIS A 135 9.09 -7.03 12.46
N ALA A 136 8.37 -8.16 12.50
CA ALA A 136 8.72 -9.33 13.31
C ALA A 136 10.11 -9.93 13.00
N ALA A 137 10.64 -9.72 11.79
CA ALA A 137 11.96 -10.20 11.40
C ALA A 137 13.13 -9.40 12.04
N ALA A 138 12.86 -8.25 12.68
CA ALA A 138 13.90 -7.46 13.32
C ALA A 138 14.50 -8.18 14.54
N ASN A 139 15.80 -8.01 14.78
CA ASN A 139 16.51 -8.67 15.88
C ASN A 139 15.90 -8.41 17.26
N THR A 140 15.26 -7.26 17.47
CA THR A 140 14.56 -6.96 18.73
C THR A 140 13.34 -7.86 18.93
N TYR A 141 12.56 -8.13 17.89
CA TYR A 141 11.43 -9.05 17.95
C TYR A 141 11.90 -10.48 18.14
N ARG A 142 12.94 -10.91 17.40
CA ARG A 142 13.50 -12.27 17.54
C ARG A 142 13.93 -12.56 18.97
N LYS A 143 14.61 -11.64 19.66
CA LYS A 143 14.96 -11.81 21.08
C LYS A 143 13.75 -12.05 21.99
N ILE A 144 12.60 -11.46 21.69
CA ILE A 144 11.36 -11.70 22.44
C ILE A 144 10.83 -13.10 22.12
N PHE A 145 10.74 -13.44 20.83
CA PHE A 145 10.21 -14.73 20.38
C PHE A 145 11.08 -15.91 20.81
N ASP A 146 12.40 -15.72 20.89
CA ASP A 146 13.35 -16.75 21.36
C ASP A 146 13.26 -16.96 22.89
N HIS A 147 12.77 -15.97 23.64
CA HIS A 147 12.61 -16.06 25.10
C HIS A 147 11.33 -16.77 25.52
N PHE A 148 10.23 -16.54 24.81
CA PHE A 148 8.92 -17.08 25.16
C PHE A 148 8.57 -18.35 24.37
N THR A 149 7.83 -19.26 25.00
CA THR A 149 7.32 -20.50 24.41
C THR A 149 5.79 -20.54 24.44
N PRO A 150 5.10 -19.66 23.68
CA PRO A 150 3.64 -19.65 23.67
C PRO A 150 3.06 -20.84 22.91
N ASP A 151 1.80 -21.20 23.20
CA ASP A 151 1.07 -22.15 22.36
C ASP A 151 0.88 -21.55 20.96
N LYS A 152 0.54 -20.26 20.89
CA LYS A 152 0.34 -19.56 19.61
C LYS A 152 1.01 -18.18 19.58
N LEU A 153 1.76 -17.93 18.51
CA LEU A 153 2.26 -16.61 18.13
C LEU A 153 1.51 -16.14 16.89
N ILE A 154 0.65 -15.14 17.02
CA ILE A 154 -0.17 -14.64 15.92
C ILE A 154 0.27 -13.24 15.52
N GLY A 155 0.77 -13.12 14.30
CA GLY A 155 1.08 -11.84 13.68
C GLY A 155 -0.15 -11.26 12.99
N PHE A 156 -0.44 -9.97 13.19
CA PHE A 156 -1.42 -9.21 12.42
C PHE A 156 -0.71 -8.13 11.59
N THR A 157 -1.05 -8.02 10.30
CA THR A 157 -0.49 -6.99 9.42
C THR A 157 -1.47 -6.65 8.29
N ALA A 158 -1.46 -5.41 7.80
CA ALA A 158 -2.16 -5.06 6.57
C ALA A 158 -1.36 -5.46 5.33
N THR A 159 -0.03 -5.41 5.43
CA THR A 159 0.92 -5.61 4.34
C THR A 159 1.91 -6.73 4.72
N PRO A 160 1.68 -7.99 4.32
CA PRO A 160 2.58 -9.09 4.61
C PRO A 160 3.84 -9.06 3.72
N ASN A 161 3.75 -8.48 2.52
CA ASN A 161 4.87 -8.31 1.62
C ASN A 161 5.66 -7.06 2.00
N ARG A 162 6.91 -7.24 2.44
CA ARG A 162 7.84 -6.16 2.76
C ARG A 162 8.65 -5.82 1.50
N GLY A 163 8.78 -4.54 1.15
CA GLY A 163 9.67 -4.09 0.07
C GLY A 163 11.15 -4.50 0.27
N ASP A 164 11.55 -4.74 1.52
CA ASP A 164 12.94 -5.00 1.92
C ASP A 164 13.41 -6.46 1.72
N LYS A 165 12.64 -7.32 1.03
CA LYS A 165 13.01 -8.72 0.70
C LYS A 165 13.32 -9.67 1.89
N VAL A 166 13.19 -9.23 3.14
CA VAL A 166 13.30 -10.12 4.32
C VAL A 166 11.99 -10.88 4.49
N ARG A 167 12.05 -12.20 4.35
CA ARG A 167 10.88 -13.08 4.36
C ARG A 167 10.40 -13.28 5.81
N LEU A 168 9.11 -13.03 6.03
CA LEU A 168 8.43 -13.30 7.30
C LEU A 168 8.33 -14.80 7.63
N ASP A 169 8.69 -15.67 6.69
CA ASP A 169 8.78 -17.13 6.85
C ASP A 169 9.80 -17.55 7.93
N THR A 170 10.73 -16.67 8.28
CA THR A 170 11.67 -16.86 9.39
C THR A 170 11.00 -16.85 10.77
N VAL A 171 9.80 -16.28 10.88
CA VAL A 171 9.04 -16.18 12.14
C VAL A 171 7.69 -16.89 12.03
N PHE A 172 6.97 -16.71 10.92
CA PHE A 172 5.62 -17.25 10.73
C PHE A 172 5.61 -18.36 9.68
N SER A 173 5.01 -19.48 10.02
CA SER A 173 4.99 -20.66 9.15
C SER A 173 4.13 -20.51 7.90
N LYS A 174 2.99 -19.80 8.01
CA LYS A 174 2.05 -19.56 6.91
C LYS A 174 1.12 -18.38 7.20
N ILE A 175 0.57 -17.81 6.14
CA ILE A 175 -0.59 -16.91 6.21
C ILE A 175 -1.84 -17.77 6.31
N ILE A 176 -2.58 -17.66 7.40
CA ILE A 176 -3.78 -18.47 7.66
C ILE A 176 -5.08 -17.75 7.34
N PHE A 177 -5.05 -16.42 7.27
CA PHE A 177 -6.21 -15.60 7.01
C PHE A 177 -5.82 -14.37 6.19
N GLN A 178 -6.62 -14.00 5.20
CA GLN A 178 -6.35 -12.86 4.33
C GLN A 178 -7.64 -12.12 3.96
N ARG A 179 -7.73 -10.86 4.40
CA ARG A 179 -8.76 -9.90 4.00
C ARG A 179 -8.09 -8.56 3.74
N ASP A 180 -7.84 -8.28 2.47
CA ASP A 180 -7.16 -7.07 2.03
C ASP A 180 -8.15 -5.90 1.84
N LEU A 181 -7.61 -4.77 1.36
CA LEU A 181 -8.39 -3.57 1.10
C LEU A 181 -9.52 -3.84 0.09
N ARG A 182 -9.17 -4.53 -1.00
CA ARG A 182 -10.11 -4.86 -2.08
C ARG A 182 -11.30 -5.62 -1.54
N TRP A 183 -11.03 -6.71 -0.82
CA TRP A 183 -12.05 -7.53 -0.20
C TRP A 183 -12.96 -6.71 0.73
N GLY A 184 -12.36 -5.82 1.55
CA GLY A 184 -13.09 -4.97 2.49
C GLY A 184 -14.07 -4.01 1.81
N ILE A 185 -13.70 -3.44 0.66
CA ILE A 185 -14.57 -2.56 -0.13
C ILE A 185 -15.67 -3.38 -0.83
N GLU A 186 -15.30 -4.46 -1.52
CA GLU A 186 -16.24 -5.30 -2.29
C GLU A 186 -17.34 -5.92 -1.41
N HIS A 187 -17.05 -6.22 -0.14
CA HIS A 187 -18.00 -6.79 0.82
C HIS A 187 -18.69 -5.72 1.69
N GLY A 188 -18.50 -4.43 1.39
CA GLY A 188 -19.17 -3.32 2.08
C GLY A 188 -18.75 -3.12 3.54
N TYR A 189 -17.56 -3.58 3.93
CA TYR A 189 -16.99 -3.34 5.26
C TYR A 189 -16.14 -2.06 5.35
N LEU A 190 -15.71 -1.57 4.19
CA LEU A 190 -15.00 -0.31 3.96
C LEU A 190 -15.73 0.47 2.86
N CYS A 191 -15.64 1.81 2.87
CA CYS A 191 -16.15 2.62 1.76
C CYS A 191 -15.19 2.55 0.56
N ASP A 192 -15.73 2.82 -0.62
CA ASP A 192 -14.94 2.94 -1.85
C ASP A 192 -14.01 4.18 -1.79
N ILE A 193 -13.08 4.32 -2.73
CA ILE A 193 -12.06 5.39 -2.74
C ILE A 193 -12.05 6.06 -4.10
N PHE A 194 -12.26 7.39 -4.11
CA PHE A 194 -12.03 8.24 -5.26
C PHE A 194 -10.65 8.89 -5.15
N CYS A 195 -9.74 8.52 -6.04
CA CYS A 195 -8.33 8.88 -5.98
C CYS A 195 -8.02 10.08 -6.88
N ARG A 196 -7.29 11.06 -6.35
CA ARG A 196 -6.78 12.23 -7.06
C ARG A 196 -5.29 12.41 -6.77
N ARG A 197 -4.57 12.98 -7.73
CA ARG A 197 -3.16 13.37 -7.58
C ARG A 197 -3.01 14.85 -7.83
N VAL A 198 -2.25 15.53 -6.97
CA VAL A 198 -1.95 16.95 -7.10
C VAL A 198 -0.45 17.14 -7.01
N ASN A 199 0.16 17.68 -8.06
CA ASN A 199 1.58 18.03 -8.01
C ASN A 199 1.75 19.33 -7.21
N ILE A 200 2.46 19.24 -6.09
CA ILE A 200 2.73 20.37 -5.17
C ILE A 200 4.16 20.91 -5.29
N GLY A 201 4.96 20.41 -6.24
CA GLY A 201 6.22 21.02 -6.66
C GLY A 201 7.46 20.69 -5.84
N TYR A 202 7.39 19.78 -4.86
CA TYR A 202 8.57 19.34 -4.12
C TYR A 202 9.53 18.49 -4.99
N ASP A 203 10.80 18.39 -4.58
CA ASP A 203 11.80 17.51 -5.19
C ASP A 203 12.53 16.68 -4.12
N LEU A 204 12.34 15.36 -4.16
CA LEU A 204 12.95 14.38 -3.27
C LEU A 204 14.11 13.61 -3.92
N SER A 205 14.61 14.05 -5.08
CA SER A 205 15.68 13.35 -5.81
C SER A 205 16.98 13.23 -5.02
N GLN A 206 17.21 14.13 -4.07
CA GLN A 206 18.37 14.14 -3.17
C GLN A 206 18.08 13.62 -1.76
N VAL A 207 16.84 13.24 -1.46
CA VAL A 207 16.44 12.80 -0.11
C VAL A 207 16.75 11.31 0.06
N HIS A 208 17.54 10.99 1.09
CA HIS A 208 17.99 9.64 1.35
C HIS A 208 16.89 8.76 1.94
N THR A 209 17.07 7.45 1.79
CA THR A 209 16.20 6.45 2.40
C THR A 209 16.83 5.95 3.70
N GLN A 210 16.07 6.05 4.79
CA GLN A 210 16.44 5.57 6.11
C GLN A 210 15.38 4.55 6.58
N ARG A 211 15.81 3.31 6.86
CA ARG A 211 14.95 2.22 7.37
C ARG A 211 13.72 1.93 6.50
N GLY A 212 13.85 2.06 5.18
CA GLY A 212 12.77 1.76 4.23
C GLY A 212 11.76 2.89 4.01
N ASP A 213 12.04 4.10 4.48
CA ASP A 213 11.28 5.32 4.16
C ASP A 213 12.24 6.52 3.99
N TYR A 214 11.75 7.69 3.59
CA TYR A 214 12.59 8.90 3.47
C TYR A 214 13.16 9.34 4.84
N ALA A 215 14.39 9.85 4.84
CA ALA A 215 15.04 10.41 6.02
C ALA A 215 14.23 11.61 6.55
N PRO A 216 13.73 11.60 7.80
CA PRO A 216 12.74 12.59 8.25
C PRO A 216 13.20 14.05 8.18
N GLY A 217 14.46 14.34 8.52
CA GLY A 217 14.99 15.71 8.48
C GLY A 217 15.12 16.25 7.07
N GLU A 218 15.74 15.48 6.17
CA GLU A 218 15.87 15.84 4.75
C GLU A 218 14.51 15.93 4.05
N LEU A 219 13.55 15.09 4.44
CA LEU A 219 12.18 15.15 3.93
C LEU A 219 11.47 16.45 4.37
N ASP A 220 11.69 16.92 5.59
CA ASP A 220 11.10 18.16 6.08
C ASP A 220 11.63 19.37 5.30
N GLU A 221 12.95 19.43 5.10
CA GLU A 221 13.62 20.46 4.30
C GLU A 221 13.12 20.47 2.85
N ALA A 222 13.02 19.31 2.21
CA ALA A 222 12.56 19.21 0.82
C ALA A 222 11.07 19.57 0.63
N MET A 223 10.30 19.59 1.72
CA MET A 223 8.87 19.91 1.72
C MET A 223 8.60 21.36 2.13
N GLU A 224 9.63 22.14 2.45
CA GLU A 224 9.50 23.55 2.76
C GLU A 224 8.83 24.32 1.61
N GLY A 225 7.94 25.26 1.95
CA GLY A 225 7.21 26.08 0.96
C GLY A 225 6.02 25.39 0.28
N THR A 226 5.75 24.11 0.55
CA THR A 226 4.62 23.39 -0.09
C THR A 226 3.25 23.64 0.55
N ALA A 227 3.21 24.27 1.73
CA ALA A 227 1.99 24.47 2.51
C ALA A 227 0.88 25.24 1.76
N ASP A 228 1.25 26.22 0.93
CA ASP A 228 0.29 26.98 0.11
C ASP A 228 -0.38 26.12 -0.96
N ALA A 229 0.39 25.24 -1.63
CA ALA A 229 -0.13 24.31 -2.62
C ALA A 229 -1.04 23.25 -1.97
N ILE A 230 -0.71 22.78 -0.77
CA ILE A 230 -1.54 21.83 0.00
C ILE A 230 -2.85 22.50 0.43
N ALA A 231 -2.81 23.73 0.93
CA ALA A 231 -4.00 24.48 1.30
C ALA A 231 -4.87 24.83 0.08
N GLN A 232 -4.27 25.06 -1.08
CA GLN A 232 -5.00 25.18 -2.34
C GLN A 232 -5.70 23.87 -2.72
N ALA A 233 -4.99 22.74 -2.69
CA ALA A 233 -5.58 21.42 -2.94
C ALA A 233 -6.75 21.11 -2.00
N TYR A 234 -6.63 21.46 -0.72
CA TYR A 234 -7.72 21.38 0.24
C TYR A 234 -8.95 22.19 -0.22
N ARG A 235 -8.76 23.48 -0.55
CA ARG A 235 -9.87 24.37 -0.94
C ARG A 235 -10.57 23.94 -2.22
N GLU A 236 -9.83 23.41 -3.19
CA GLU A 236 -10.36 23.09 -4.52
C GLU A 236 -10.97 21.69 -4.60
N LEU A 237 -10.45 20.74 -3.82
CA LEU A 237 -10.71 19.32 -4.02
C LEU A 237 -11.24 18.59 -2.79
N ALA A 238 -11.04 19.11 -1.57
CA ALA A 238 -11.52 18.44 -0.37
C ALA A 238 -13.03 18.60 -0.21
N THR A 239 -13.67 17.57 0.30
CA THR A 239 -15.09 17.53 0.61
C THR A 239 -15.30 17.01 2.02
N GLY A 240 -16.12 17.71 2.79
CA GLY A 240 -16.48 17.30 4.14
C GLY A 240 -15.30 17.29 5.13
N ALA A 241 -15.40 16.41 6.13
CA ALA A 241 -14.40 16.36 7.20
C ALA A 241 -13.06 15.80 6.69
N THR A 242 -11.98 16.57 6.85
CA THR A 242 -10.69 16.29 6.21
C THR A 242 -9.58 15.96 7.20
N LEU A 243 -8.77 14.95 6.86
CA LEU A 243 -7.56 14.58 7.58
C LEU A 243 -6.33 14.75 6.68
N ILE A 244 -5.38 15.59 7.10
CA ILE A 244 -4.14 15.85 6.38
C ILE A 244 -2.96 15.24 7.14
N PHE A 245 -2.11 14.49 6.45
CA PHE A 245 -0.87 13.91 7.00
C PHE A 245 0.34 14.72 6.57
N ALA A 246 0.94 15.47 7.51
CA ALA A 246 2.12 16.29 7.28
C ALA A 246 3.42 15.54 7.61
N VAL A 247 4.56 16.10 7.17
CA VAL A 247 5.90 15.48 7.30
C VAL A 247 6.53 15.73 8.67
N SER A 248 6.24 16.89 9.26
CA SER A 248 6.74 17.36 10.55
C SER A 248 5.66 18.16 11.28
N VAL A 249 5.91 18.46 12.56
CA VAL A 249 5.05 19.36 13.34
C VAL A 249 5.04 20.77 12.74
N HIS A 250 6.22 21.28 12.37
CA HIS A 250 6.34 22.59 11.72
C HIS A 250 5.54 22.65 10.41
N HIS A 251 5.67 21.64 9.56
CA HIS A 251 4.88 21.57 8.32
C HIS A 251 3.37 21.50 8.60
N ALA A 252 2.95 20.74 9.63
CA ALA A 252 1.54 20.67 10.02
C ALA A 252 0.98 22.04 10.45
N GLU A 253 1.76 22.81 11.21
CA GLU A 253 1.42 24.18 11.63
C GLU A 253 1.34 25.13 10.43
N GLU A 254 2.28 25.06 9.50
CA GLU A 254 2.28 25.89 8.30
C GLU A 254 1.08 25.62 7.39
N ILE A 255 0.70 24.35 7.21
CA ILE A 255 -0.53 23.98 6.48
C ILE A 255 -1.77 24.52 7.20
N ALA A 256 -1.87 24.29 8.52
CA ALA A 256 -3.04 24.68 9.29
C ALA A 256 -3.26 26.20 9.32
N LYS A 257 -2.19 27.01 9.37
CA LYS A 257 -2.28 28.47 9.28
C LYS A 257 -2.97 28.96 8.00
N ARG A 258 -2.91 28.17 6.92
CA ARG A 258 -3.47 28.50 5.60
C ARG A 258 -4.88 27.94 5.37
N ILE A 259 -5.38 27.13 6.31
CA ILE A 259 -6.71 26.50 6.23
C ILE A 259 -7.58 27.01 7.40
N PRO A 260 -8.59 27.86 7.14
CA PRO A 260 -9.47 28.36 8.18
C PRO A 260 -10.14 27.22 8.97
N GLY A 261 -10.03 27.27 10.30
CA GLY A 261 -10.61 26.26 11.20
C GLY A 261 -9.83 24.95 11.29
N ALA A 262 -8.68 24.80 10.61
CA ALA A 262 -7.85 23.63 10.76
C ALA A 262 -7.20 23.56 12.16
N VAL A 263 -7.14 22.36 12.72
CA VAL A 263 -6.50 22.10 14.01
C VAL A 263 -5.33 21.14 13.83
N VAL A 264 -4.19 21.48 14.43
CA VAL A 264 -3.00 20.64 14.42
C VAL A 264 -3.05 19.64 15.57
N VAL A 265 -2.73 18.37 15.28
CA VAL A 265 -2.58 17.33 16.30
C VAL A 265 -1.19 16.70 16.20
N THR A 266 -0.45 16.74 17.32
CA THR A 266 0.92 16.26 17.45
C THR A 266 1.06 15.27 18.61
N GLY A 267 2.25 14.69 18.76
CA GLY A 267 2.59 13.83 19.89
C GLY A 267 2.39 14.49 21.26
N GLU A 268 2.42 15.83 21.32
CA GLU A 268 2.31 16.60 22.57
C GLU A 268 0.89 17.07 22.88
N THR A 269 -0.04 16.93 21.93
CA THR A 269 -1.45 17.32 22.13
C THR A 269 -2.07 16.49 23.26
N LYS A 270 -2.43 17.15 24.37
CA LYS A 270 -2.98 16.50 25.58
C LYS A 270 -4.46 16.11 25.42
N ASP A 271 -5.30 16.99 24.89
CA ASP A 271 -6.76 16.77 24.79
C ASP A 271 -7.19 16.32 23.39
N ARG A 272 -6.63 15.19 22.94
CA ARG A 272 -6.98 14.62 21.62
C ARG A 272 -8.43 14.18 21.57
N ALA A 273 -8.99 13.71 22.69
CA ALA A 273 -10.35 13.21 22.76
C ALA A 273 -11.37 14.31 22.49
N ALA A 274 -11.19 15.52 23.05
CA ALA A 274 -12.06 16.65 22.76
C ALA A 274 -11.96 17.08 21.28
N ILE A 275 -10.75 17.14 20.71
CA ILE A 275 -10.54 17.48 19.29
C ILE A 275 -11.24 16.46 18.38
N ILE A 276 -11.08 15.17 18.65
CA ILE A 276 -11.75 14.11 17.87
C ILE A 276 -13.28 14.23 18.00
N LYS A 277 -13.79 14.55 19.20
CA LYS A 277 -15.23 14.75 19.42
C LYS A 277 -15.76 15.96 18.64
N ALA A 278 -15.08 17.09 18.69
CA ALA A 278 -15.43 18.31 17.95
C ALA A 278 -15.34 18.09 16.42
N PHE A 279 -14.32 17.39 15.94
CA PHE A 279 -14.22 16.96 14.54
C PHE A 279 -15.36 16.03 14.13
N THR A 280 -15.71 15.06 14.97
CA THR A 280 -16.83 14.15 14.73
C THR A 280 -18.18 14.88 14.75
N ALA A 281 -18.32 15.94 15.55
CA ALA A 281 -19.48 16.81 15.56
C ALA A 281 -19.57 17.75 14.34
N GLY A 282 -18.45 17.95 13.61
CA GLY A 282 -18.36 18.86 12.47
C GLY A 282 -17.99 20.30 12.85
N GLU A 283 -17.57 20.53 14.09
CA GLU A 283 -17.08 21.83 14.58
C GLU A 283 -15.67 22.13 14.05
N ILE A 284 -14.87 21.09 13.84
CA ILE A 284 -13.55 21.17 13.22
C ILE A 284 -13.64 20.56 11.82
N PRO A 285 -13.45 21.35 10.74
CA PRO A 285 -13.54 20.84 9.37
C PRO A 285 -12.30 20.05 8.94
N CYS A 286 -11.13 20.40 9.48
CA CYS A 286 -9.85 19.86 9.05
C CYS A 286 -8.93 19.59 10.24
N ILE A 287 -8.34 18.40 10.28
CA ILE A 287 -7.26 18.06 11.19
C ILE A 287 -5.98 17.88 10.37
N VAL A 288 -4.92 18.56 10.77
CA VAL A 288 -3.57 18.34 10.23
C VAL A 288 -2.76 17.61 11.29
N ASN A 289 -2.14 16.48 10.94
CA ASN A 289 -1.43 15.65 11.90
C ASN A 289 -0.04 15.23 11.41
N CYS A 290 0.87 15.02 12.35
CA CYS A 290 2.20 14.48 12.10
C CYS A 290 2.36 13.17 12.88
N MET A 291 2.26 12.03 12.19
CA MET A 291 2.46 10.68 12.74
C MET A 291 1.55 10.25 13.90
N VAL A 292 0.52 11.03 14.25
CA VAL A 292 -0.38 10.73 15.38
C VAL A 292 -1.54 9.84 14.95
N PHE A 293 -2.14 10.13 13.80
CA PHE A 293 -3.31 9.39 13.33
C PHE A 293 -2.97 8.28 12.35
N THR A 294 -1.69 7.89 12.24
CA THR A 294 -1.32 6.73 11.43
C THR A 294 -1.88 5.45 12.02
N GLU A 295 -2.02 5.34 13.35
CA GLU A 295 -2.44 4.12 14.04
C GLU A 295 -3.46 4.42 15.15
N GLY A 296 -4.43 3.51 15.39
CA GLY A 296 -5.14 3.47 16.66
C GLY A 296 -6.35 4.38 16.91
N THR A 297 -6.56 5.44 16.11
CA THR A 297 -7.67 6.38 16.33
C THR A 297 -8.90 6.02 15.49
N ASP A 298 -10.08 6.08 16.12
CA ASP A 298 -11.36 5.84 15.48
C ASP A 298 -12.04 7.17 15.12
N ILE A 299 -12.02 7.52 13.82
CA ILE A 299 -12.62 8.75 13.28
C ILE A 299 -13.44 8.41 12.03
N PRO A 300 -14.62 7.78 12.16
CA PRO A 300 -15.39 7.32 10.99
C PRO A 300 -15.81 8.43 10.04
N ARG A 301 -16.01 9.65 10.58
CA ARG A 301 -16.49 10.82 9.83
C ARG A 301 -15.54 11.32 8.73
N VAL A 302 -14.28 10.90 8.70
CA VAL A 302 -13.32 11.38 7.67
C VAL A 302 -13.84 11.09 6.27
N GLU A 303 -14.07 12.13 5.48
CA GLU A 303 -14.57 12.08 4.10
C GLU A 303 -13.46 12.36 3.08
N THR A 304 -12.47 13.19 3.46
CA THR A 304 -11.28 13.44 2.65
C THR A 304 -10.01 13.10 3.42
N VAL A 305 -9.07 12.40 2.78
CA VAL A 305 -7.69 12.22 3.26
C VAL A 305 -6.74 12.89 2.28
N ILE A 306 -5.89 13.79 2.78
CA ILE A 306 -4.81 14.40 2.01
C ILE A 306 -3.48 13.86 2.51
N ILE A 307 -2.76 13.17 1.63
CA ILE A 307 -1.41 12.66 1.90
C ILE A 307 -0.41 13.74 1.48
N ALA A 308 -0.11 14.66 2.41
CA ALA A 308 0.90 15.70 2.23
C ALA A 308 2.32 15.23 2.60
N ARG A 309 2.45 14.00 3.10
CA ARG A 309 3.72 13.36 3.46
C ARG A 309 4.07 12.28 2.43
N PRO A 310 5.07 12.52 1.58
CA PRO A 310 5.62 11.49 0.70
C PRO A 310 6.18 10.31 1.53
N THR A 311 5.94 9.08 1.09
CA THR A 311 6.46 7.88 1.75
C THR A 311 6.79 6.78 0.76
N GLN A 312 7.82 5.99 1.08
CA GLN A 312 8.17 4.75 0.36
C GLN A 312 7.56 3.50 1.02
N SER A 313 6.94 3.67 2.20
CA SER A 313 6.40 2.57 2.99
C SER A 313 4.93 2.33 2.65
N GLU A 314 4.66 1.21 1.98
CA GLU A 314 3.28 0.78 1.66
C GLU A 314 2.43 0.60 2.92
N SER A 315 3.03 0.08 4.00
CA SER A 315 2.36 -0.12 5.28
C SER A 315 1.85 1.20 5.85
N LEU A 316 2.73 2.19 5.94
CA LEU A 316 2.42 3.52 6.43
C LEU A 316 1.40 4.24 5.54
N TYR A 317 1.54 4.10 4.22
CA TYR A 317 0.57 4.64 3.27
C TYR A 317 -0.82 4.02 3.48
N ALA A 318 -0.92 2.69 3.54
CA ALA A 318 -2.17 1.97 3.79
C ALA A 318 -2.77 2.29 5.16
N GLN A 319 -1.94 2.56 6.17
CA GLN A 319 -2.38 3.02 7.48
C GLN A 319 -3.01 4.42 7.42
N MET A 320 -2.39 5.36 6.72
CA MET A 320 -2.91 6.73 6.54
C MET A 320 -4.24 6.73 5.79
N VAL A 321 -4.29 6.07 4.63
CA VAL A 321 -5.52 5.95 3.83
C VAL A 321 -6.61 5.22 4.60
N GLY A 322 -6.25 4.12 5.29
CA GLY A 322 -7.16 3.30 6.08
C GLY A 322 -7.93 4.02 7.18
N ARG A 323 -7.49 5.22 7.60
CA ARG A 323 -8.26 6.07 8.54
C ARG A 323 -9.53 6.63 7.91
N GLY A 324 -9.48 6.91 6.62
CA GLY A 324 -10.59 7.42 5.84
C GLY A 324 -11.50 6.33 5.26
N LEU A 325 -11.28 5.04 5.52
CA LEU A 325 -12.06 3.97 4.87
C LEU A 325 -13.26 3.46 5.65
N ARG A 326 -13.42 3.94 6.89
CA ARG A 326 -14.55 3.54 7.72
C ARG A 326 -15.85 4.07 7.14
N LEU A 327 -16.89 3.25 7.24
CA LEU A 327 -18.25 3.62 6.87
C LEU A 327 -18.77 4.71 7.81
N TYR A 328 -19.51 5.65 7.24
CA TYR A 328 -20.20 6.70 7.99
C TYR A 328 -21.51 7.06 7.26
N PRO A 329 -22.61 7.35 7.98
CA PRO A 329 -23.86 7.73 7.33
C PRO A 329 -23.68 8.90 6.38
N GLY A 330 -24.17 8.77 5.14
CA GLY A 330 -24.05 9.78 4.09
C GLY A 330 -22.71 9.81 3.35
N LYS A 331 -21.72 9.00 3.77
CA LYS A 331 -20.43 8.88 3.09
C LYS A 331 -20.45 7.71 2.11
N GLU A 332 -20.40 8.03 0.83
CA GLU A 332 -20.35 7.03 -0.24
C GLU A 332 -18.91 6.55 -0.49
N LYS A 333 -17.97 7.50 -0.63
CA LYS A 333 -16.57 7.22 -0.96
C LYS A 333 -15.63 8.09 -0.12
N LEU A 334 -14.42 7.60 0.10
CA LEU A 334 -13.30 8.39 0.57
C LEU A 334 -12.73 9.18 -0.60
N ASN A 335 -12.65 10.50 -0.48
CA ASN A 335 -11.87 11.33 -1.40
C ASN A 335 -10.40 11.32 -0.95
N LEU A 336 -9.55 10.64 -1.72
CA LEU A 336 -8.13 10.48 -1.44
C LEU A 336 -7.32 11.39 -2.35
N ILE A 337 -6.54 12.30 -1.76
CA ILE A 337 -5.73 13.27 -2.48
C ILE A 337 -4.26 13.00 -2.16
N ASP A 338 -3.52 12.46 -3.13
CA ASP A 338 -2.08 12.28 -3.04
C ASP A 338 -1.37 13.57 -3.50
N CYS A 339 -0.68 14.24 -2.58
CA CYS A 339 0.23 15.32 -2.94
C CYS A 339 1.54 14.71 -3.46
N VAL A 340 1.85 14.96 -4.72
CA VAL A 340 3.00 14.39 -5.42
C VAL A 340 3.99 15.45 -5.88
N GLY A 341 5.19 15.03 -6.25
CA GLY A 341 6.28 15.88 -6.73
C GLY A 341 7.34 15.04 -7.44
N ILE A 342 8.55 15.57 -7.56
CA ILE A 342 9.68 14.86 -8.17
C ILE A 342 10.27 13.90 -7.13
N THR A 343 10.48 12.64 -7.48
CA THR A 343 10.98 11.60 -6.54
C THR A 343 12.30 10.96 -6.98
N GLY A 344 12.86 11.39 -8.10
CA GLY A 344 14.07 10.81 -8.67
C GLY A 344 13.90 9.32 -9.01
N ARG A 345 14.77 8.47 -8.45
CA ARG A 345 14.74 7.00 -8.64
C ARG A 345 13.94 6.26 -7.57
N SER A 346 13.48 6.95 -6.53
CA SER A 346 12.80 6.34 -5.40
C SER A 346 11.32 6.10 -5.73
N SER A 347 10.81 4.95 -5.30
CA SER A 347 9.38 4.60 -5.43
C SER A 347 8.56 5.38 -4.40
N LEU A 348 7.60 6.17 -4.87
CA LEU A 348 6.62 6.86 -4.03
C LEU A 348 5.33 6.03 -3.94
N CYS A 349 4.88 5.74 -2.72
CA CYS A 349 3.58 5.12 -2.52
C CYS A 349 2.45 6.12 -2.80
N THR A 350 1.51 5.70 -3.64
CA THR A 350 0.30 6.45 -4.01
C THR A 350 -0.89 5.48 -4.08
N ALA A 351 -2.10 5.96 -4.40
CA ALA A 351 -3.29 5.12 -4.40
C ALA A 351 -3.16 3.79 -5.19
N PRO A 352 -2.50 3.75 -6.38
CA PRO A 352 -2.23 2.50 -7.08
C PRO A 352 -1.45 1.46 -6.26
N SER A 353 -0.54 1.89 -5.39
CA SER A 353 0.24 1.01 -4.52
C SER A 353 -0.64 0.20 -3.56
N LEU A 354 -1.84 0.67 -3.21
CA LEU A 354 -2.81 -0.08 -2.40
C LEU A 354 -3.35 -1.32 -3.10
N LEU A 355 -3.30 -1.34 -4.44
CA LEU A 355 -3.66 -2.49 -5.27
C LEU A 355 -2.42 -3.29 -5.71
N GLY A 356 -1.23 -2.96 -5.20
CA GLY A 356 0.04 -3.54 -5.64
C GLY A 356 0.44 -3.12 -7.06
N LEU A 357 -0.05 -1.98 -7.54
CA LEU A 357 0.28 -1.45 -8.87
C LEU A 357 1.43 -0.45 -8.78
N ASP A 358 2.29 -0.47 -9.80
CA ASP A 358 3.42 0.45 -9.95
C ASP A 358 3.14 1.50 -11.04
N MET A 359 3.48 2.75 -10.73
CA MET A 359 3.34 3.91 -11.61
C MET A 359 4.63 4.24 -12.38
N SER A 360 5.71 3.48 -12.20
CA SER A 360 7.01 3.71 -12.86
C SER A 360 6.93 3.78 -14.40
N ASN A 361 5.93 3.12 -14.98
CA ASN A 361 5.67 3.07 -16.42
C ASN A 361 4.71 4.14 -16.93
N VAL A 362 4.18 5.02 -16.07
CA VAL A 362 3.29 6.12 -16.48
C VAL A 362 4.13 7.38 -16.73
N PRO A 363 4.07 7.99 -17.93
CA PRO A 363 4.77 9.24 -18.19
C PRO A 363 4.31 10.35 -17.24
N VAL A 364 5.24 11.19 -16.77
CA VAL A 364 4.97 12.29 -15.81
C VAL A 364 3.84 13.20 -16.29
N ARG A 365 3.75 13.46 -17.60
CA ARG A 365 2.69 14.32 -18.19
C ARG A 365 1.29 13.73 -18.07
N LYS A 366 1.15 12.40 -18.11
CA LYS A 366 -0.13 11.69 -18.00
C LYS A 366 -0.42 11.22 -16.56
N ALA A 367 0.52 11.40 -15.64
CA ALA A 367 0.39 10.96 -14.26
C ALA A 367 -0.81 11.59 -13.53
N ASN A 368 -1.17 12.83 -13.88
CA ASN A 368 -2.33 13.55 -13.35
C ASN A 368 -3.67 13.14 -14.00
N GLU A 369 -3.64 12.38 -15.09
CA GLU A 369 -4.84 11.82 -15.74
C GLU A 369 -5.34 10.56 -15.00
N VAL A 370 -4.51 9.99 -14.13
CA VAL A 370 -4.85 8.83 -13.29
C VAL A 370 -5.66 9.30 -12.08
N VAL A 371 -6.92 9.65 -12.36
CA VAL A 371 -7.93 10.11 -11.40
C VAL A 371 -9.17 9.24 -11.52
N GLY A 372 -9.79 8.90 -10.40
CA GLY A 372 -11.07 8.20 -10.36
C GLY A 372 -11.13 7.12 -9.28
N ASP A 373 -12.11 6.23 -9.40
CA ASP A 373 -12.31 5.16 -8.45
C ASP A 373 -11.11 4.20 -8.42
N ILE A 374 -10.75 3.72 -7.22
CA ILE A 374 -9.55 2.91 -7.01
C ILE A 374 -9.51 1.67 -7.92
N PHE A 375 -10.64 1.02 -8.15
CA PHE A 375 -10.70 -0.18 -9.00
C PHE A 375 -10.70 0.10 -10.51
N ASP A 376 -10.90 1.35 -10.92
CA ASP A 376 -10.77 1.78 -12.32
C ASP A 376 -9.34 2.21 -12.65
N LEU A 377 -8.51 2.49 -11.63
CA LEU A 377 -7.12 2.89 -11.81
C LEU A 377 -6.28 1.92 -12.66
N PRO A 378 -6.37 0.58 -12.52
CA PRO A 378 -5.59 -0.34 -13.36
C PRO A 378 -5.75 -0.06 -14.87
N ALA A 379 -6.99 0.09 -15.34
CA ALA A 379 -7.28 0.37 -16.74
C ALA A 379 -6.80 1.77 -17.17
N LYS A 380 -6.92 2.77 -16.28
CA LYS A 380 -6.43 4.13 -16.53
C LYS A 380 -4.90 4.20 -16.57
N ILE A 381 -4.22 3.45 -15.70
CA ILE A 381 -2.77 3.31 -15.68
C ILE A 381 -2.30 2.65 -16.97
N GLU A 382 -2.94 1.55 -17.38
CA GLU A 382 -2.62 0.88 -18.64
C GLU A 382 -2.77 1.83 -19.84
N ALA A 383 -3.88 2.56 -19.92
CA ALA A 383 -4.10 3.57 -20.96
C ALA A 383 -3.09 4.73 -20.92
N ALA A 384 -2.72 5.19 -19.71
CA ALA A 384 -1.74 6.27 -19.54
C ALA A 384 -0.30 5.81 -19.85
N SER A 385 0.03 4.56 -19.51
CA SER A 385 1.30 3.90 -19.80
C SER A 385 1.47 3.54 -21.28
N ASP A 386 0.39 3.50 -22.06
CA ASP A 386 0.48 3.35 -23.52
C ASP A 386 0.89 4.68 -24.17
N ALA A 387 2.19 4.99 -24.05
CA ALA A 387 2.80 6.22 -24.55
C ALA A 387 4.20 5.95 -25.13
N PRO A 388 4.67 6.77 -26.10
CA PRO A 388 5.97 6.60 -26.74
C PRO A 388 7.14 6.44 -25.75
N GLU A 389 7.16 7.21 -24.67
CA GLU A 389 8.21 7.17 -23.64
C GLU A 389 8.28 5.81 -22.92
N SER A 390 7.13 5.17 -22.71
CA SER A 390 7.03 3.86 -22.07
C SER A 390 7.32 2.72 -23.05
N TRP A 391 7.04 2.92 -24.35
CA TRP A 391 7.41 1.97 -25.40
C TRP A 391 8.93 1.88 -25.57
N ILE A 392 9.66 3.00 -25.41
CA ILE A 392 11.12 3.02 -25.41
C ILE A 392 11.68 2.11 -24.29
N ARG A 393 11.06 2.12 -23.10
CA ARG A 393 11.47 1.31 -21.94
C ARG A 393 11.00 -0.16 -22.02
N ASN A 394 10.30 -0.57 -23.07
CA ASN A 394 9.67 -1.90 -23.16
C ASN A 394 10.67 -3.07 -23.04
N ILE A 395 11.88 -2.94 -23.62
CA ILE A 395 12.94 -3.94 -23.47
C ILE A 395 13.28 -4.17 -21.98
N GLU A 396 13.44 -3.09 -21.21
CA GLU A 396 13.75 -3.18 -19.78
C GLU A 396 12.59 -3.82 -19.00
N ILE A 397 11.35 -3.54 -19.40
CA ILE A 397 10.14 -4.15 -18.83
C ILE A 397 10.12 -5.67 -19.08
N VAL A 398 10.43 -6.11 -20.29
CA VAL A 398 10.52 -7.55 -20.62
C VAL A 398 11.63 -8.22 -19.81
N ASP A 399 12.81 -7.59 -19.73
CA ASP A 399 13.95 -8.11 -18.95
C ASP A 399 13.60 -8.22 -17.45
N LEU A 400 12.93 -7.22 -16.88
CA LEU A 400 12.49 -7.23 -15.48
C LEU A 400 11.40 -8.29 -15.22
N TRP A 401 10.41 -8.38 -16.11
CA TRP A 401 9.35 -9.40 -16.03
C TRP A 401 9.93 -10.82 -16.09
N ALA A 402 10.83 -11.08 -17.04
CA ALA A 402 11.48 -12.38 -17.20
C ALA A 402 12.31 -12.73 -15.96
N LYS A 403 13.09 -11.78 -15.42
CA LYS A 403 13.85 -11.97 -14.17
C LYS A 403 12.94 -12.27 -12.98
N GLY A 404 11.82 -11.55 -12.85
CA GLY A 404 10.85 -11.75 -11.76
C GLY A 404 10.23 -13.15 -11.76
N GLN A 405 9.99 -13.71 -12.94
CA GLN A 405 9.41 -15.04 -13.14
C GLN A 405 10.45 -16.14 -13.40
N LYS A 406 11.74 -15.79 -13.39
CA LYS A 406 12.89 -16.67 -13.72
C LYS A 406 12.81 -17.28 -15.13
N TYR A 407 12.25 -16.56 -16.09
CA TYR A 407 12.26 -16.95 -17.50
C TYR A 407 13.56 -16.52 -18.19
N ASN A 408 13.99 -17.33 -19.16
CA ASN A 408 15.05 -17.00 -20.10
C ASN A 408 14.43 -16.60 -21.45
N THR A 409 14.67 -15.36 -21.87
CA THR A 409 14.18 -14.80 -23.14
C THR A 409 15.10 -15.07 -24.33
N HIS A 410 16.23 -15.75 -24.11
CA HIS A 410 17.26 -16.06 -25.13
C HIS A 410 17.81 -14.83 -25.85
N ASP A 411 17.91 -13.69 -25.15
CA ASP A 411 18.30 -12.41 -25.75
C ASP A 411 17.48 -12.07 -27.01
N ILE A 412 16.21 -12.49 -27.08
CA ILE A 412 15.30 -12.09 -28.14
C ILE A 412 14.75 -10.70 -27.83
N ASN A 413 14.75 -9.82 -28.83
CA ASN A 413 14.16 -8.48 -28.79
C ASN A 413 12.63 -8.56 -28.84
N PHE A 414 12.03 -9.07 -27.77
CA PHE A 414 10.59 -9.11 -27.58
C PHE A 414 10.04 -7.74 -27.18
N PHE A 415 8.85 -7.46 -27.70
CA PHE A 415 8.02 -6.33 -27.34
C PHE A 415 6.78 -6.82 -26.60
N LYS A 416 6.56 -6.35 -25.37
CA LYS A 416 5.34 -6.69 -24.61
C LYS A 416 4.19 -5.77 -24.99
N MET A 417 3.09 -6.37 -25.43
CA MET A 417 1.83 -5.70 -25.78
C MET A 417 0.94 -5.49 -24.55
N PRO A 418 -0.06 -4.57 -24.60
CA PRO A 418 -0.96 -4.31 -23.47
C PRO A 418 -1.72 -5.55 -22.99
N ASP A 419 -2.13 -6.42 -23.93
CA ASP A 419 -2.75 -7.73 -23.63
C ASP A 419 -1.79 -8.75 -22.98
N GLY A 420 -0.56 -8.33 -22.68
CA GLY A 420 0.48 -9.12 -22.05
C GLY A 420 1.25 -10.04 -22.99
N SER A 421 0.88 -10.11 -24.27
CA SER A 421 1.59 -10.93 -25.26
C SER A 421 2.98 -10.38 -25.57
N LEU A 422 3.92 -11.26 -25.91
CA LEU A 422 5.25 -10.89 -26.40
C LEU A 422 5.28 -11.00 -27.91
N VAL A 423 5.82 -9.97 -28.57
CA VAL A 423 5.91 -9.88 -30.03
C VAL A 423 7.36 -9.63 -30.44
N CYS A 424 7.91 -10.46 -31.31
CA CYS A 424 9.17 -10.20 -31.98
C CYS A 424 8.90 -9.85 -33.44
N SER A 425 9.23 -8.62 -33.85
CA SER A 425 9.07 -8.15 -35.23
C SER A 425 10.21 -8.65 -36.12
N LEU A 426 9.88 -9.14 -37.31
CA LEU A 426 10.81 -9.67 -38.31
C LEU A 426 10.71 -8.90 -39.64
N LYS A 427 11.50 -9.34 -40.63
CA LYS A 427 11.49 -8.78 -41.97
C LYS A 427 10.12 -8.97 -42.64
N ASP A 428 9.78 -8.10 -43.59
CA ASP A 428 8.57 -8.20 -44.43
C ASP A 428 7.24 -8.26 -43.65
N LYS A 429 7.19 -7.59 -42.48
CA LYS A 429 6.04 -7.54 -41.55
C LYS A 429 5.67 -8.89 -40.93
N GLN A 430 6.55 -9.88 -41.03
CA GLN A 430 6.41 -11.11 -40.26
C GLN A 430 6.64 -10.82 -38.76
N LYS A 431 6.05 -11.63 -37.91
CA LYS A 431 6.23 -11.54 -36.46
C LYS A 431 6.04 -12.89 -35.79
N ILE A 432 6.77 -13.08 -34.71
CA ILE A 432 6.50 -14.18 -33.77
C ILE A 432 5.75 -13.57 -32.59
N THR A 433 4.64 -14.21 -32.19
CA THR A 433 3.82 -13.75 -31.06
C THR A 433 3.65 -14.89 -30.07
N ILE A 434 4.00 -14.64 -28.81
CA ILE A 434 3.77 -15.53 -27.69
C ILE A 434 2.66 -14.91 -26.83
N PRO A 435 1.48 -15.54 -26.73
CA PRO A 435 0.39 -15.03 -25.91
C PRO A 435 0.75 -14.89 -24.42
N CYS A 436 0.01 -14.05 -23.70
CA CYS A 436 0.21 -13.88 -22.26
C CYS A 436 -0.08 -15.20 -21.52
N PRO A 437 0.76 -15.62 -20.56
CA PRO A 437 0.48 -16.81 -19.77
C PRO A 437 -0.71 -16.58 -18.82
N ASP A 438 -1.48 -17.64 -18.56
CA ASP A 438 -2.50 -17.64 -17.52
C ASP A 438 -1.89 -17.61 -16.10
N ALA A 439 -2.74 -17.58 -15.07
CA ALA A 439 -2.31 -17.56 -13.67
C ALA A 439 -1.45 -18.77 -13.24
N LEU A 440 -1.42 -19.85 -14.05
CA LEU A 440 -0.62 -21.05 -13.82
C LEU A 440 0.68 -21.04 -14.66
N GLY A 441 0.97 -19.96 -15.39
CA GLY A 441 2.15 -19.85 -16.24
C GLY A 441 2.03 -20.57 -17.59
N MET A 442 0.81 -20.94 -18.01
CA MET A 442 0.56 -21.68 -19.25
C MET A 442 0.17 -20.73 -20.38
N VAL A 443 0.68 -20.99 -21.58
CA VAL A 443 0.41 -20.23 -22.80
C VAL A 443 -0.39 -21.09 -23.77
N CYS A 444 -1.45 -20.52 -24.34
CA CYS A 444 -2.19 -21.12 -25.45
C CYS A 444 -1.67 -20.55 -26.76
N MET A 445 -0.89 -21.33 -27.50
CA MET A 445 -0.30 -20.93 -28.77
C MET A 445 -1.37 -20.83 -29.88
N PRO A 446 -1.13 -20.05 -30.96
CA PRO A 446 -2.11 -19.83 -32.02
C PRO A 446 -2.56 -21.10 -32.78
N ASP A 447 -1.76 -22.15 -32.74
CA ASP A 447 -2.04 -23.48 -33.30
C ASP A 447 -2.96 -24.33 -32.38
N GLY A 448 -3.35 -23.80 -31.22
CA GLY A 448 -4.17 -24.49 -30.22
C GLY A 448 -3.36 -25.27 -29.18
N THR A 449 -2.04 -25.33 -29.30
CA THR A 449 -1.17 -26.04 -28.37
C THR A 449 -1.05 -25.29 -27.04
N ARG A 450 -1.14 -26.00 -25.92
CA ARG A 450 -0.93 -25.43 -24.58
C ARG A 450 0.42 -25.90 -24.03
N CYS A 451 1.30 -24.96 -23.72
CA CYS A 451 2.64 -25.23 -23.18
C CYS A 451 3.01 -24.25 -22.05
N LYS A 452 4.11 -24.50 -21.35
CA LYS A 452 4.60 -23.54 -20.35
C LYS A 452 5.21 -22.32 -21.04
N MET A 453 5.18 -21.16 -20.39
CA MET A 453 5.77 -19.93 -20.94
C MET A 453 7.25 -20.10 -21.36
N GLN A 454 8.06 -20.81 -20.56
CA GLN A 454 9.46 -21.06 -20.93
C GLN A 454 9.58 -21.91 -22.20
N GLU A 455 8.74 -22.92 -22.36
CA GLU A 455 8.73 -23.76 -23.57
C GLU A 455 8.33 -22.94 -24.80
N ALA A 456 7.37 -22.02 -24.67
CA ALA A 456 7.00 -21.10 -25.74
C ALA A 456 8.16 -20.16 -26.15
N LEU A 457 8.93 -19.67 -25.18
CA LEU A 457 10.14 -18.86 -25.42
C LEU A 457 11.24 -19.67 -26.13
N ASP A 458 11.46 -20.91 -25.69
CA ASP A 458 12.44 -21.81 -26.29
C ASP A 458 12.06 -22.16 -27.74
N LEU A 459 10.78 -22.43 -28.01
CA LEU A 459 10.27 -22.68 -29.36
C LEU A 459 10.44 -21.48 -30.28
N ALA A 460 10.13 -20.28 -29.79
CA ALA A 460 10.33 -19.04 -30.53
C ALA A 460 11.82 -18.84 -30.89
N TYR A 461 12.73 -19.11 -29.95
CA TYR A 461 14.17 -19.03 -30.20
C TYR A 461 14.65 -20.03 -31.25
N CYS A 462 14.23 -21.29 -31.13
CA CYS A 462 14.54 -22.33 -32.12
C CYS A 462 14.03 -21.96 -33.52
N GLN A 463 12.82 -21.40 -33.61
CA GLN A 463 12.26 -20.91 -34.88
C GLN A 463 13.10 -19.75 -35.45
N LEU A 464 13.52 -18.80 -34.62
CA LEU A 464 14.35 -17.66 -35.06
C LEU A 464 15.70 -18.11 -35.60
N ILE A 465 16.38 -19.06 -34.92
CA ILE A 465 17.66 -19.60 -35.40
C ILE A 465 17.47 -20.34 -36.72
N ARG A 466 16.42 -21.15 -36.84
CA ARG A 466 16.21 -22.02 -38.01
C ARG A 466 15.79 -21.24 -39.24
N ASP A 467 14.83 -20.32 -39.08
CA ASP A 467 14.09 -19.74 -40.21
C ASP A 467 14.44 -18.26 -40.45
N HIS A 468 15.08 -17.58 -39.49
CA HIS A 468 15.25 -16.12 -39.50
C HIS A 468 16.68 -15.66 -39.16
N LEU A 469 17.68 -16.51 -39.38
CA LEU A 469 19.09 -16.17 -39.11
C LEU A 469 19.60 -15.01 -39.99
N ASP A 470 19.05 -14.86 -41.20
CA ASP A 470 19.35 -13.79 -42.16
C ASP A 470 18.99 -12.40 -41.62
N CYS A 471 17.99 -12.32 -40.75
CA CYS A 471 17.52 -11.10 -40.13
C CYS A 471 17.83 -11.02 -38.63
N ARG A 472 18.89 -11.70 -38.18
CA ARG A 472 19.39 -11.68 -36.80
C ARG A 472 19.55 -10.27 -36.20
N HIS A 473 19.93 -9.29 -37.02
CA HIS A 473 20.05 -7.89 -36.62
C HIS A 473 18.74 -7.22 -36.18
N LEU A 474 17.57 -7.84 -36.43
CA LEU A 474 16.26 -7.33 -36.01
C LEU A 474 15.79 -7.93 -34.67
N TRP A 475 16.14 -9.19 -34.40
CA TRP A 475 15.62 -9.94 -33.25
C TRP A 475 16.66 -10.28 -32.18
N ASP A 476 17.96 -10.28 -32.48
CA ASP A 476 19.01 -10.50 -31.47
C ASP A 476 19.22 -9.20 -30.67
N LEU A 477 18.85 -9.24 -29.39
CA LEU A 477 18.83 -8.08 -28.51
C LEU A 477 20.22 -7.46 -28.32
N GLN A 478 21.29 -8.25 -28.34
CA GLN A 478 22.65 -7.74 -28.19
C GLN A 478 23.08 -6.94 -29.43
N ILE A 479 22.71 -7.41 -30.62
CA ILE A 479 22.95 -6.70 -31.88
C ILE A 479 22.08 -5.45 -31.98
N VAL A 480 20.80 -5.56 -31.63
CA VAL A 480 19.86 -4.43 -31.61
C VAL A 480 20.33 -3.34 -30.65
N LYS A 481 20.80 -3.69 -29.44
CA LYS A 481 21.36 -2.73 -28.47
C LYS A 481 22.61 -2.03 -29.03
N LYS A 482 23.45 -2.72 -29.82
CA LYS A 482 24.67 -2.12 -30.41
C LYS A 482 24.36 -1.14 -31.54
N TRP A 483 23.44 -1.48 -32.45
CA TRP A 483 22.99 -0.59 -33.53
C TRP A 483 22.08 0.54 -33.03
N GLY A 484 21.28 0.25 -32.01
CA GLY A 484 20.28 1.15 -31.47
C GLY A 484 20.83 2.45 -30.89
N ARG A 485 22.11 2.48 -30.47
CA ARG A 485 22.78 3.67 -29.90
C ARG A 485 23.02 4.82 -30.89
N MET A 486 22.89 4.58 -32.20
CA MET A 486 23.03 5.64 -33.20
C MET A 486 21.82 6.59 -33.17
N PRO A 487 21.94 7.85 -33.61
CA PRO A 487 20.80 8.75 -33.78
C PRO A 487 19.75 8.18 -34.75
N ALA A 488 18.47 8.35 -34.44
CA ALA A 488 17.35 7.95 -35.28
C ALA A 488 17.44 8.58 -36.68
N THR A 489 17.06 7.82 -37.71
CA THR A 489 17.07 8.33 -39.09
C THR A 489 15.91 9.31 -39.32
N GLU A 490 16.07 10.27 -40.24
CA GLU A 490 15.00 11.22 -40.59
C GLU A 490 13.70 10.53 -41.01
N ARG A 491 13.78 9.38 -41.71
CA ARG A 491 12.61 8.57 -42.08
C ARG A 491 11.86 8.04 -40.86
N GLN A 492 12.57 7.57 -39.84
CA GLN A 492 11.97 7.11 -38.59
C GLN A 492 11.32 8.28 -37.84
N LEU A 493 12.03 9.40 -37.71
CA LEU A 493 11.54 10.61 -37.04
C LEU A 493 10.28 11.17 -37.74
N ALA A 494 10.27 11.23 -39.06
CA ALA A 494 9.11 11.68 -39.83
C ALA A 494 7.89 10.76 -39.66
N LEU A 495 8.10 9.44 -39.60
CA LEU A 495 7.03 8.48 -39.35
C LEU A 495 6.43 8.65 -37.94
N ILE A 496 7.28 8.85 -36.93
CA ILE A 496 6.86 9.09 -35.54
C ILE A 496 6.09 10.41 -35.44
N ARG A 497 6.60 11.52 -35.99
CA ARG A 497 5.88 12.81 -36.01
C ARG A 497 4.49 12.70 -36.64
N LYS A 498 4.36 11.88 -37.69
CA LYS A 498 3.08 11.68 -38.38
C LYS A 498 2.07 10.86 -37.57
N ARG A 499 2.52 9.89 -36.78
CA ARG A 499 1.67 8.90 -36.08
C ARG A 499 1.46 9.21 -34.60
N CYS A 500 2.41 9.88 -33.96
CA CYS A 500 2.38 10.27 -32.55
C CYS A 500 2.26 11.81 -32.46
N GLN A 501 1.05 12.33 -32.64
CA GLN A 501 0.81 13.78 -32.56
C GLN A 501 1.11 14.31 -31.14
N GLY A 502 1.84 15.43 -31.04
CA GLY A 502 2.20 16.06 -29.76
C GLY A 502 3.45 15.50 -29.07
N TYR A 503 4.08 14.47 -29.63
CA TYR A 503 5.37 13.94 -29.16
C TYR A 503 6.52 14.55 -29.97
N ASP A 504 7.57 15.04 -29.29
CA ASP A 504 8.79 15.52 -29.94
C ASP A 504 9.83 14.39 -30.01
N PRO A 505 10.11 13.85 -31.21
CA PRO A 505 11.07 12.75 -31.36
C PRO A 505 12.52 13.25 -31.49
N ALA A 506 12.80 14.54 -31.26
CA ALA A 506 14.16 15.05 -31.27
C ALA A 506 15.05 14.31 -30.25
N GLY A 507 16.27 13.92 -30.67
CA GLY A 507 17.23 13.24 -29.80
C GLY A 507 17.02 11.73 -29.62
N LEU A 508 16.00 11.13 -30.25
CA LEU A 508 15.82 9.68 -30.20
C LEU A 508 16.98 8.93 -30.84
N SER A 509 17.35 7.82 -30.22
CA SER A 509 18.22 6.82 -30.83
C SER A 509 17.44 5.95 -31.83
N LYS A 510 18.13 5.24 -32.73
CA LYS A 510 17.50 4.30 -33.66
C LYS A 510 16.77 3.19 -32.92
N GLY A 511 17.28 2.79 -31.75
CA GLY A 511 16.64 1.81 -30.87
C GLY A 511 15.30 2.33 -30.38
N ASP A 512 15.29 3.53 -29.80
CA ASP A 512 14.07 4.17 -29.27
C ASP A 512 13.02 4.36 -30.36
N ALA A 513 13.44 4.85 -31.53
CA ALA A 513 12.55 5.02 -32.67
C ALA A 513 12.00 3.68 -33.18
N SER A 514 12.81 2.62 -33.18
CA SER A 514 12.37 1.28 -33.57
C SER A 514 11.32 0.73 -32.61
N GLN A 515 11.47 0.95 -31.30
CA GLN A 515 10.48 0.54 -30.29
C GLN A 515 9.14 1.22 -30.51
N ILE A 516 9.14 2.54 -30.72
CA ILE A 516 7.92 3.31 -31.01
C ILE A 516 7.25 2.79 -32.28
N ILE A 517 8.02 2.59 -33.34
CA ILE A 517 7.52 2.14 -34.65
C ILE A 517 6.95 0.71 -34.56
N ASN A 518 7.61 -0.19 -33.83
CA ASN A 518 7.13 -1.56 -33.62
C ASN A 518 5.78 -1.58 -32.90
N ARG A 519 5.58 -0.73 -31.88
CA ARG A 519 4.28 -0.58 -31.23
C ARG A 519 3.21 -0.12 -32.22
N LEU A 520 3.49 0.93 -32.99
CA LEU A 520 2.55 1.52 -33.95
C LEU A 520 2.12 0.53 -35.05
N PHE A 521 3.04 -0.32 -35.51
CA PHE A 521 2.72 -1.33 -36.53
C PHE A 521 1.99 -2.56 -35.97
N ASN A 522 2.11 -2.81 -34.67
CA ASN A 522 1.47 -3.93 -33.99
C ASN A 522 0.20 -3.52 -33.22
N GLU A 523 -0.27 -2.28 -33.32
CA GLU A 523 -1.57 -1.89 -32.78
C GLU A 523 -2.65 -2.87 -33.22
N PRO A 524 -3.49 -3.38 -32.29
CA PRO A 524 -4.62 -4.19 -32.66
C PRO A 524 -5.48 -3.37 -33.64
N LYS A 525 -5.72 -3.89 -34.85
CA LYS A 525 -6.67 -3.28 -35.79
C LYS A 525 -7.94 -3.03 -35.00
N LYS A 526 -8.38 -1.77 -34.87
CA LYS A 526 -9.72 -1.43 -34.36
C LYS A 526 -10.69 -2.32 -35.15
N ARG A 527 -11.19 -3.39 -34.53
CA ARG A 527 -12.36 -4.09 -35.05
C ARG A 527 -13.43 -3.01 -35.07
N GLY A 528 -13.81 -2.57 -36.27
CA GLY A 528 -14.92 -1.66 -36.41
C GLY A 528 -16.09 -2.29 -35.71
N MET A 529 -16.49 -1.72 -34.58
CA MET A 529 -17.89 -1.77 -34.16
C MET A 529 -18.64 -1.08 -35.30
N ARG A 530 -19.10 -1.90 -36.26
CA ARG A 530 -20.34 -1.55 -36.94
C ARG A 530 -21.42 -1.66 -35.86
N LEU A 531 -22.11 -0.54 -35.68
CA LEU A 531 -23.22 -0.29 -34.78
C LEU A 531 -24.14 -1.50 -34.60
#